data_AF-A0A923XZB6-F1
#
_entry.id   AF-A0A923XZB6-F1
#
_cell.length_a   1.000
_cell.length_b   1.000
_cell.length_c   1.000
_cell.angle_alpha   90.00
_cell.angle_beta   90.00
_cell.angle_gamma   90.00
#
_symmetry.space_group_name_H-M   'P 1'
#
loop_
_entity.id
_entity.type
_entity.pdbx_description
1 polymer ?
#
loop_
_entity_poly.entity_id
_entity_poly.type
_entity_poly.pdbx_seq_one_letter_code
_entity_poly.pdbx_strand_id
1 'polypeptide(L)'
;MRIGSVVAGGLVVMALAGAVFWALRADPLPVDLAPVTIGPMQVTVTEEGMTRVRDTWSVTAPITGTVESLPVQVGDCVTKDKSKVARIRPAASALLDAWLRQQVEAGVADAQAAVRLAEVTLAQAQVQSAYANSQLKRNWDLAHRGTIPARVLEDSQQRAKAG
;
A
#
# COMPACT_ATOMS: atom_id res chain seq x y z
N MET A 1 28.60 -31.68 123.01
CA MET A 1 27.38 -31.81 122.19
C MET A 1 27.18 -30.62 121.24
N ARG A 2 28.22 -30.19 120.48
CA ARG A 2 28.17 -28.95 119.64
C ARG A 2 28.71 -29.11 118.20
N ILE A 3 29.30 -30.26 117.84
CA ILE A 3 29.92 -30.47 116.52
C ILE A 3 28.90 -30.98 115.49
N GLY A 4 27.99 -31.88 115.88
CA GLY A 4 26.94 -32.39 114.99
C GLY A 4 25.99 -31.30 114.48
N SER A 5 25.72 -30.28 115.29
CA SER A 5 24.90 -29.13 114.89
C SER A 5 25.61 -28.19 113.91
N VAL A 6 26.94 -28.10 113.93
CA VAL A 6 27.72 -27.26 112.99
C VAL A 6 27.81 -27.93 111.62
N VAL A 7 27.99 -29.26 111.58
CA VAL A 7 28.00 -30.02 110.32
C VAL A 7 26.61 -30.05 109.69
N ALA A 8 25.55 -30.25 110.48
CA ALA A 8 24.17 -30.16 110.01
C ALA A 8 23.84 -28.74 109.52
N GLY A 9 24.27 -27.70 110.24
CA GLY A 9 24.10 -26.31 109.83
C GLY A 9 24.82 -25.98 108.51
N GLY A 10 26.05 -26.46 108.33
CA GLY A 10 26.82 -26.28 107.09
C GLY A 10 26.17 -26.95 105.88
N LEU A 11 25.63 -28.16 106.03
CA LEU A 11 24.87 -28.85 104.98
C LEU A 11 23.60 -28.09 104.59
N VAL A 12 22.87 -27.53 105.57
CA VAL A 12 21.68 -26.72 105.32
C VAL A 12 22.02 -25.44 104.56
N VAL A 13 23.10 -24.75 104.94
CA VAL A 13 23.55 -23.54 104.23
C VAL A 13 23.99 -23.86 102.80
N MET A 14 24.68 -24.98 102.58
CA MET A 14 25.12 -25.39 101.25
C MET A 14 23.94 -25.80 100.36
N ALA A 15 22.94 -26.49 100.93
CA ALA A 15 21.70 -26.82 100.23
C ALA A 15 20.90 -25.56 99.86
N LEU A 16 20.81 -24.60 100.77
CA LEU A 16 20.18 -23.29 100.51
C LEU A 16 20.91 -22.52 99.41
N ALA A 17 22.25 -22.46 99.47
CA ALA A 17 23.05 -21.81 98.44
C ALA A 17 22.86 -22.46 97.07
N GLY A 18 22.82 -23.80 97.01
CA GLY A 18 22.55 -24.54 95.78
C GLY A 18 21.15 -24.27 95.21
N ALA A 19 20.13 -24.22 96.07
CA ALA A 19 18.75 -23.94 95.66
C ALA A 19 18.60 -22.51 95.12
N VAL A 20 19.22 -21.53 95.78
CA VAL A 20 19.21 -20.13 95.34
C VAL A 20 19.95 -19.99 94.00
N PHE A 21 21.09 -20.66 93.83
CA PHE A 21 21.83 -20.64 92.57
C PHE A 21 21.02 -21.27 91.42
N TRP A 22 20.27 -22.34 91.68
CA TRP A 22 19.43 -22.97 90.67
C TRP A 22 18.22 -22.11 90.29
N ALA A 23 17.57 -21.47 91.28
CA ALA A 23 16.42 -20.59 91.04
C ALA A 23 16.78 -19.27 90.33
N LEU A 24 18.01 -18.77 90.52
CA LEU A 24 18.52 -17.57 89.85
C LEU A 24 19.12 -17.87 88.47
N ARG A 25 19.22 -19.14 88.07
CA ARG A 25 19.69 -19.49 86.73
C ARG A 25 18.58 -19.14 85.73
N ALA A 26 18.86 -18.19 84.85
CA ALA A 26 17.91 -17.78 83.82
C ALA A 26 17.59 -18.96 82.89
N ASP A 27 16.30 -19.20 82.68
CA ASP A 27 15.82 -20.18 81.71
C ASP A 27 16.09 -19.69 80.28
N PRO A 28 16.63 -20.55 79.39
CA PRO A 28 16.85 -20.16 78.01
C PRO A 28 15.51 -19.96 77.28
N LEU A 29 15.38 -18.83 76.60
CA LEU A 29 14.21 -18.51 75.79
C LEU A 29 14.26 -19.29 74.46
N PRO A 30 13.20 -20.01 74.08
CA PRO A 30 13.14 -20.67 72.78
C PRO A 30 13.05 -19.60 71.68
N VAL A 31 14.01 -19.63 70.76
CA VAL A 31 14.03 -18.79 69.55
C VAL A 31 14.09 -19.67 68.32
N ASP A 32 13.38 -19.24 67.27
CA ASP A 32 13.39 -19.94 65.99
C ASP A 32 14.63 -19.50 65.18
N LEU A 33 15.49 -20.46 64.84
CA LEU A 33 16.74 -20.25 64.12
C LEU A 33 16.70 -21.02 62.81
N ALA A 34 16.97 -20.33 61.70
CA ALA A 34 17.14 -20.93 60.39
C ALA A 34 18.56 -20.69 59.86
N PRO A 35 19.21 -21.68 59.23
CA PRO A 35 20.52 -21.50 58.61
C PRO A 35 20.41 -20.57 57.40
N VAL A 36 21.29 -19.57 57.33
CA VAL A 36 21.33 -18.60 56.22
C VAL A 36 22.39 -19.02 55.21
N THR A 37 22.02 -19.10 53.93
CA THR A 37 22.93 -19.40 52.82
C THR A 37 22.92 -18.28 51.79
N ILE A 38 24.09 -17.92 51.26
CA ILE A 38 24.23 -16.95 50.18
C ILE A 38 24.15 -17.69 48.84
N GLY A 39 23.20 -17.30 47.99
CA GLY A 39 23.02 -17.86 46.65
C GLY A 39 22.31 -16.88 45.72
N PRO A 40 22.27 -17.14 44.41
CA PRO A 40 21.60 -16.27 43.46
C PRO A 40 20.09 -16.22 43.76
N MET A 41 19.58 -15.02 44.05
CA MET A 41 18.16 -14.79 44.28
C MET A 41 17.46 -14.53 42.95
N GLN A 42 16.50 -15.38 42.59
CA GLN A 42 15.69 -15.20 41.40
C GLN A 42 14.39 -14.49 41.77
N VAL A 43 14.17 -13.32 41.17
CA VAL A 43 12.90 -12.60 41.24
C VAL A 43 12.22 -12.74 39.88
N THR A 44 11.08 -13.42 39.86
CA THR A 44 10.27 -13.57 38.65
C THR A 44 9.14 -12.56 38.69
N VAL A 45 8.99 -11.78 37.62
CA VAL A 45 7.82 -10.92 37.40
C VAL A 45 6.88 -11.67 36.47
N THR A 46 5.67 -11.96 36.93
CA THR A 46 4.65 -12.65 36.13
C THR A 46 3.69 -11.62 35.59
N GLU A 47 3.73 -11.40 34.28
CA GLU A 47 2.85 -10.48 33.56
C GLU A 47 2.00 -11.24 32.53
N GLU A 48 0.81 -10.73 32.25
CA GLU A 48 -0.10 -11.32 31.27
C GLU A 48 0.27 -10.85 29.85
N GLY A 49 0.74 -11.77 29.02
CA GLY A 49 1.11 -11.48 27.63
C GLY A 49 -0.09 -11.55 26.69
N MET A 50 -0.47 -10.43 26.08
CA MET A 50 -1.47 -10.43 25.00
C MET A 50 -0.80 -10.63 23.64
N THR A 51 -1.22 -11.67 22.92
CA THR A 51 -0.77 -11.86 21.53
C THR A 51 -1.59 -10.97 20.62
N ARG A 52 -0.94 -10.07 19.88
CA ARG A 52 -1.58 -9.19 18.90
C ARG A 52 -1.17 -9.58 17.49
N VAL A 53 -2.15 -9.69 16.59
CA VAL A 53 -1.90 -9.78 15.15
C VAL A 53 -1.25 -8.48 14.70
N ARG A 54 -0.03 -8.56 14.14
CA ARG A 54 0.76 -7.37 13.76
C ARG A 54 0.13 -6.63 12.59
N ASP A 55 -0.26 -7.37 11.57
CA ASP A 55 -0.65 -6.78 10.30
C ASP A 55 -2.01 -7.31 9.84
N THR A 56 -3.04 -6.49 10.02
CA THR A 56 -4.39 -6.75 9.51
C THR A 56 -4.60 -5.88 8.27
N TRP A 57 -4.87 -6.52 7.13
CA TRP A 57 -5.19 -5.82 5.89
C TRP A 57 -6.64 -6.04 5.49
N SER A 58 -7.31 -4.97 5.07
CA SER A 58 -8.64 -5.06 4.44
C SER A 58 -8.48 -5.14 2.92
N VAL A 59 -9.17 -6.09 2.30
CA VAL A 59 -9.20 -6.26 0.84
C VAL A 59 -10.56 -5.76 0.35
N THR A 60 -10.55 -4.70 -0.46
CA THR A 60 -11.76 -4.07 -1.00
C THR A 60 -11.72 -4.08 -2.53
N ALA A 61 -12.88 -4.25 -3.17
CA ALA A 61 -13.01 -4.08 -4.61
C ALA A 61 -13.42 -2.63 -4.94
N PRO A 62 -12.69 -1.93 -5.83
CA PRO A 62 -12.96 -0.52 -6.15
C PRO A 62 -14.13 -0.30 -7.12
N ILE A 63 -14.86 -1.35 -7.48
CA ILE A 63 -15.94 -1.33 -8.46
C ILE A 63 -17.25 -1.83 -7.85
N THR A 64 -18.36 -1.19 -8.20
CA THR A 64 -19.70 -1.66 -7.86
C THR A 64 -20.09 -2.83 -8.76
N GLY A 65 -20.54 -3.92 -8.17
CA GLY A 65 -20.88 -5.13 -8.91
C GLY A 65 -21.47 -6.21 -8.02
N THR A 66 -21.83 -7.33 -8.64
CA THR A 66 -22.28 -8.53 -7.94
C THR A 66 -21.13 -9.52 -7.82
N VAL A 67 -20.88 -10.05 -6.62
CA VAL A 67 -19.88 -11.12 -6.42
C VAL A 67 -20.43 -12.40 -7.05
N GLU A 68 -19.75 -12.93 -8.07
CA GLU A 68 -20.13 -14.17 -8.75
C GLU A 68 -19.66 -15.41 -8.01
N SER A 69 -18.47 -15.35 -7.42
CA SER A 69 -17.84 -16.51 -6.79
C SER A 69 -16.85 -16.07 -5.71
N LEU A 70 -16.93 -16.73 -4.56
CA LEU A 70 -16.03 -16.57 -3.42
C LEU A 70 -15.43 -17.95 -3.08
N PRO A 71 -14.31 -18.35 -3.73
CA PRO A 71 -13.74 -19.69 -3.55
C PRO A 71 -12.90 -19.85 -2.27
N VAL A 72 -12.78 -18.81 -1.43
CA VAL A 72 -11.94 -18.81 -0.23
C VAL A 72 -12.82 -18.86 1.02
N GLN A 73 -12.45 -19.71 1.98
CA GLN A 73 -13.11 -19.81 3.29
C GLN A 73 -12.25 -19.18 4.40
N VAL A 74 -12.88 -18.92 5.54
CA VAL A 74 -12.20 -18.38 6.73
C VAL A 74 -11.16 -19.39 7.21
N GLY A 75 -9.89 -18.97 7.27
CA GLY A 75 -8.76 -19.80 7.70
C GLY A 75 -7.88 -20.32 6.56
N ASP A 76 -8.29 -20.16 5.31
CA ASP A 76 -7.48 -20.57 4.16
C ASP A 76 -6.24 -19.69 3.98
N CYS A 77 -5.10 -20.31 3.67
CA CYS A 77 -3.89 -19.59 3.32
C CYS A 77 -4.01 -18.95 1.92
N VAL A 78 -3.96 -17.62 1.85
CA VAL A 78 -3.96 -16.87 0.59
C VAL A 78 -2.55 -16.40 0.24
N THR A 79 -2.15 -16.63 -1.01
CA THR A 79 -0.86 -16.16 -1.53
C THR A 79 -1.09 -15.00 -2.49
N LYS A 80 -0.29 -13.93 -2.35
CA LYS A 80 -0.30 -12.78 -3.25
C LYS A 80 -0.21 -13.24 -4.72
N ASP A 81 -1.02 -12.62 -5.57
CA ASP A 81 -1.07 -12.81 -7.03
C ASP A 81 -1.42 -14.24 -7.53
N LYS A 82 -1.67 -15.20 -6.63
CA LYS A 82 -2.05 -16.58 -6.98
C LYS A 82 -3.45 -16.93 -6.51
N SER A 83 -3.80 -16.54 -5.29
CA SER A 83 -5.09 -16.85 -4.70
C SER A 83 -6.14 -15.82 -5.13
N LYS A 84 -7.19 -16.28 -5.80
CA LYS A 84 -8.34 -15.44 -6.17
C LYS A 84 -9.31 -15.40 -4.99
N VAL A 85 -9.44 -14.25 -4.34
CA VAL A 85 -10.34 -14.08 -3.19
C VAL A 85 -11.80 -14.01 -3.62
N ALA A 86 -12.11 -13.20 -4.66
CA ALA A 86 -13.46 -13.05 -5.18
C ALA A 86 -13.43 -12.78 -6.69
N ARG A 87 -14.48 -13.24 -7.40
CA ARG A 87 -14.78 -12.83 -8.78
C ARG A 87 -16.00 -11.92 -8.75
N ILE A 88 -15.89 -10.73 -9.33
CA ILE A 88 -16.96 -9.72 -9.32
C ILE A 88 -17.39 -9.45 -10.75
N ARG A 89 -18.70 -9.52 -11.00
CA ARG A 89 -19.33 -9.01 -12.22
C ARG A 89 -19.62 -7.53 -12.02
N PRO A 90 -18.97 -6.62 -12.76
CA PRO A 90 -19.30 -5.19 -12.69
C PRO A 90 -20.77 -4.96 -13.01
N ALA A 91 -21.40 -3.99 -12.35
CA ALA A 91 -22.75 -3.59 -12.71
C ALA A 91 -22.74 -3.04 -14.14
N ALA A 92 -23.51 -3.65 -15.05
CA ALA A 92 -23.66 -3.15 -16.40
C ALA A 92 -24.42 -1.82 -16.34
N SER A 93 -23.73 -0.72 -16.64
CA SER A 93 -24.40 0.56 -16.85
C SER A 93 -24.84 0.63 -18.31
N ALA A 94 -26.08 0.22 -18.56
CA ALA A 94 -26.66 0.25 -19.91
C ALA A 94 -26.60 1.65 -20.56
N LEU A 95 -26.63 2.71 -19.74
CA LEU A 95 -26.49 4.09 -20.20
C LEU A 95 -25.06 4.42 -20.65
N LEU A 96 -24.03 3.98 -19.91
CA LEU A 96 -22.63 4.21 -20.28
C LEU A 96 -22.25 3.43 -21.54
N ASP A 97 -22.75 2.20 -21.72
CA ASP A 97 -22.42 1.39 -22.90
C ASP A 97 -23.02 1.93 -24.20
N ALA A 98 -24.19 2.58 -24.13
CA ALA A 98 -24.80 3.23 -25.29
C ALA A 98 -24.10 4.56 -25.61
N TRP A 99 -23.82 5.37 -24.58
CA TRP A 99 -23.15 6.66 -24.74
C TRP A 99 -21.70 6.51 -25.21
N LEU A 100 -20.95 5.55 -24.66
CA LEU A 100 -19.57 5.27 -25.09
C LEU A 100 -19.52 4.81 -26.56
N ARG A 101 -20.49 3.99 -27.00
CA ARG A 101 -20.60 3.59 -28.41
C ARG A 101 -20.88 4.77 -29.32
N GLN A 102 -21.85 5.63 -28.97
CA GLN A 102 -22.15 6.83 -29.73
C GLN A 102 -20.94 7.77 -29.83
N GLN A 103 -20.17 7.93 -28.75
CA GLN A 103 -18.97 8.76 -28.74
C GLN A 103 -17.88 8.20 -29.68
N VAL A 104 -17.67 6.89 -29.68
CA VAL A 104 -16.72 6.22 -30.57
C VAL A 104 -17.16 6.33 -32.04
N GLU A 105 -18.44 6.09 -32.32
CA GLU A 105 -19.00 6.23 -33.66
C GLU A 105 -18.90 7.66 -34.19
N ALA A 106 -19.20 8.67 -33.36
CA ALA A 106 -19.02 10.07 -33.71
C ALA A 106 -17.55 10.40 -34.03
N GLY A 107 -16.61 9.90 -33.23
CA GLY A 107 -15.17 10.09 -33.48
C GLY A 107 -14.71 9.47 -34.81
N VAL A 108 -15.24 8.30 -35.18
CA VAL A 108 -14.96 7.70 -36.50
C VAL A 108 -15.57 8.52 -37.63
N ALA A 109 -16.80 9.01 -37.47
CA ALA A 109 -17.46 9.84 -38.47
C ALA A 109 -16.71 11.15 -38.73
N ASP A 110 -16.21 11.80 -37.68
CA ASP A 110 -15.41 13.03 -37.77
C ASP A 110 -14.07 12.78 -38.49
N ALA A 111 -13.36 11.71 -38.13
CA ALA A 111 -12.11 11.33 -38.78
C ALA A 111 -12.32 11.07 -40.29
N GLN A 112 -13.39 10.37 -40.65
CA GLN A 112 -13.74 10.13 -42.05
C GLN A 112 -14.12 11.42 -42.79
N ALA A 113 -14.80 12.36 -42.12
CA ALA A 113 -15.13 13.66 -42.71
C ALA A 113 -13.87 14.48 -43.00
N ALA A 114 -12.88 14.46 -42.11
CA ALA A 114 -11.60 15.12 -42.31
C ALA A 114 -10.83 14.55 -43.50
N VAL A 115 -10.82 13.22 -43.68
CA VAL A 115 -10.21 12.56 -44.85
C VAL A 115 -10.90 12.99 -46.14
N ARG A 116 -12.23 12.94 -46.20
CA ARG A 116 -12.99 13.38 -47.39
C ARG A 116 -12.71 14.84 -47.74
N LEU A 117 -12.60 15.72 -46.74
CA LEU A 117 -12.24 17.11 -46.96
C LEU A 117 -10.84 17.25 -47.58
N ALA A 118 -9.86 16.51 -47.06
CA ALA A 118 -8.49 16.51 -47.58
C ALA A 118 -8.41 15.96 -49.02
N GLU A 119 -9.22 14.95 -49.37
CA GLU A 119 -9.30 14.43 -50.74
C GLU A 119 -9.88 15.47 -51.71
N VAL A 120 -10.94 16.19 -51.30
CA VAL A 120 -11.55 17.25 -52.11
C VAL A 120 -10.59 18.42 -52.31
N THR A 121 -9.88 18.86 -51.27
CA THR A 121 -8.90 19.94 -51.40
C THR A 121 -7.72 19.54 -52.29
N LEU A 122 -7.26 18.28 -52.20
CA LEU A 122 -6.23 17.74 -53.09
C LEU A 122 -6.71 17.74 -54.55
N ALA A 123 -7.93 17.25 -54.82
CA ALA A 123 -8.49 17.25 -56.16
C ALA A 123 -8.63 18.67 -56.74
N GLN A 124 -9.06 19.64 -55.92
CA GLN A 124 -9.14 21.05 -56.33
C GLN A 124 -7.76 21.63 -56.65
N ALA A 125 -6.76 21.37 -55.81
CA ALA A 125 -5.38 21.82 -56.04
C ALA A 125 -4.80 21.24 -57.35
N GLN A 126 -5.05 19.95 -57.62
CA GLN A 126 -4.63 19.30 -58.87
C GLN A 126 -5.28 19.94 -60.11
N VAL A 127 -6.59 20.22 -60.05
CA VAL A 127 -7.30 20.89 -61.15
C VAL A 127 -6.76 22.31 -61.38
N GLN A 128 -6.49 23.07 -60.32
CA GLN A 128 -5.89 24.40 -60.44
C GLN A 128 -4.48 24.36 -61.03
N SER A 129 -3.63 23.43 -60.59
CA SER A 129 -2.29 23.25 -61.14
C SER A 129 -2.33 22.85 -62.62
N ALA A 130 -3.22 21.92 -63.01
CA ALA A 130 -3.41 21.53 -64.41
C ALA A 130 -3.87 22.72 -65.28
N TYR A 131 -4.80 23.54 -64.76
CA TYR A 131 -5.25 24.75 -65.45
C TYR A 131 -4.13 25.77 -65.62
N ALA A 132 -3.37 26.06 -64.56
CA ALA A 132 -2.23 26.98 -64.60
C ALA A 132 -1.16 26.54 -65.62
N ASN A 133 -0.85 25.23 -65.66
CA ASN A 133 0.07 24.65 -66.63
C ASN A 133 -0.45 24.77 -68.08
N SER A 134 -1.74 24.52 -68.32
CA SER A 134 -2.33 24.70 -69.65
C SER A 134 -2.26 26.16 -70.11
N GLN A 135 -2.54 27.11 -69.21
CA GLN A 135 -2.45 28.55 -69.52
C GLN A 135 -1.01 28.97 -69.82
N LEU A 136 -0.04 28.50 -69.03
CA LEU A 136 1.37 28.75 -69.29
C LEU A 136 1.79 28.26 -70.68
N LYS A 137 1.42 27.03 -71.05
CA LYS A 137 1.74 26.47 -72.37
C LYS A 137 1.14 27.30 -73.51
N ARG A 138 -0.12 27.71 -73.35
CA ARG A 138 -0.85 28.53 -74.33
C ARG A 138 -0.20 29.91 -74.50
N ASN A 139 0.17 30.55 -73.40
CA ASN A 139 0.84 31.85 -73.42
C ASN A 139 2.25 31.74 -74.00
N TRP A 140 2.98 30.65 -73.72
CA TRP A 140 4.29 30.41 -74.30
C TRP A 140 4.24 30.35 -75.83
N ASP A 141 3.28 29.62 -76.39
CA ASP A 141 3.06 29.53 -77.85
C ASP A 141 2.69 30.89 -78.47
N LEU A 142 1.86 31.69 -77.80
CA LEU A 142 1.43 33.02 -78.27
C LEU A 142 2.55 34.06 -78.17
N ALA A 143 3.41 33.97 -77.14
CA ALA A 143 4.56 34.86 -76.99
C ALA A 143 5.62 34.61 -78.07
N HIS A 144 5.86 33.33 -78.43
CA HIS A 144 6.75 32.97 -79.55
C HIS A 144 6.27 33.51 -80.90
N ARG A 145 4.95 33.68 -81.06
CA ARG A 145 4.33 34.27 -82.25
C ARG A 145 4.22 35.80 -82.18
N GLY A 146 4.79 36.44 -81.16
CA GLY A 146 4.77 37.90 -80.97
C GLY A 146 3.38 38.49 -80.67
N THR A 147 2.40 37.66 -80.31
CA THR A 147 0.98 38.07 -80.18
C THR A 147 0.61 38.56 -78.77
N ILE A 148 1.49 38.34 -77.78
CA ILE A 148 1.30 38.81 -76.39
C ILE A 148 2.59 39.41 -75.81
N PRO A 149 2.51 40.38 -74.86
CA PRO A 149 3.67 40.98 -74.20
C PRO A 149 4.39 40.00 -73.24
N ALA A 150 5.71 40.16 -73.08
CA ALA A 150 6.54 39.34 -72.18
C ALA A 150 6.03 39.30 -70.72
N ARG A 151 5.51 40.42 -70.22
CA ARG A 151 4.89 40.53 -68.88
C ARG A 151 3.75 39.51 -68.65
N VAL A 152 2.96 39.19 -69.69
CA VAL A 152 1.83 38.26 -69.58
C VAL A 152 2.32 36.81 -69.46
N LEU A 153 3.43 36.48 -70.14
CA LEU A 153 4.08 35.18 -70.01
C LEU A 153 4.68 34.99 -68.60
N GLU A 154 5.37 36.01 -68.09
CA GLU A 154 5.96 35.99 -66.74
C GLU A 154 4.91 35.79 -65.64
N ASP A 155 3.77 36.48 -65.73
CA ASP A 155 2.67 36.34 -64.77
C ASP A 155 2.07 34.92 -64.79
N SER A 156 1.96 34.29 -65.97
CA SER A 156 1.54 32.89 -66.08
C SER A 156 2.57 31.89 -65.57
N GLN A 157 3.87 32.18 -65.71
CA GLN A 157 4.94 31.36 -65.11
C GLN A 157 4.90 31.43 -63.58
N GLN A 158 4.63 32.61 -63.03
CA GLN A 158 4.56 32.81 -61.59
C GLN A 158 3.34 32.10 -60.99
N ARG A 159 2.18 32.13 -61.67
CA ARG A 159 1.00 31.35 -61.26
C ARG A 159 1.18 29.84 -61.35
N ALA A 160 1.93 29.34 -62.35
CA ALA A 160 2.21 27.91 -62.49
C ALA A 160 3.23 27.39 -61.46
N LYS A 161 4.12 28.26 -60.94
CA LYS A 161 5.07 27.92 -59.87
C LYS A 161 4.49 28.06 -58.45
N ALA A 162 3.38 28.77 -58.30
CA ALA A 162 2.77 29.10 -57.01
C ALA A 162 1.72 28.07 -56.54
N GLY A 163 1.34 27.11 -57.38
CA GLY A 163 0.44 25.99 -57.04
C GLY A 163 1.15 24.65 -57.20
#